data_AF-A0A4Q3D5N8-F1
#
_entry.id   AF-A0A4Q3D5N8-F1
#
_cell.length_a   1.000
_cell.length_b   1.000
_cell.length_c   1.000
_cell.angle_alpha   90.00
_cell.angle_beta   90.00
_cell.angle_gamma   90.00
#
_symmetry.space_group_name_H-M   'P 1'
#
loop_
_entity.id
_entity.type
_entity.pdbx_description
1 polymer ?
#
loop_
_entity_poly.entity_id
_entity_poly.type
_entity_poly.pdbx_seq_one_letter_code
_entity_poly.pdbx_strand_id
1 'polypeptide(L)'
;MKKFTLMLAGLGIAAAAVPATAIAAPAPQPGYGFQGGVWQNINARQNRIEAKINQGIRSGAIDRREAARLRAQFKQIERLEAQYRRSRPGLTQAERIDLDRRFDMLERSIRVAKNDRDHRGPGRRY
;
A
#
# COMPACT_ATOMS: atom_id res chain seq x y z
N MET A 1 -32.59 56.36 42.72
CA MET A 1 -32.30 57.28 41.59
C MET A 1 -31.34 56.54 40.66
N LYS A 2 -31.78 56.10 39.47
CA LYS A 2 -31.50 56.76 38.19
C LYS A 2 -29.98 56.81 37.92
N LYS A 3 -29.42 55.90 37.10
CA LYS A 3 -29.02 56.09 35.67
C LYS A 3 -27.55 55.59 35.53
N PHE A 4 -26.92 55.27 34.41
CA PHE A 4 -27.24 55.11 32.99
C PHE A 4 -26.10 54.26 32.39
N THR A 5 -26.49 53.16 31.75
CA THR A 5 -26.05 52.63 30.46
C THR A 5 -24.88 53.28 29.69
N LEU A 6 -24.02 52.37 29.18
CA LEU A 6 -23.58 52.20 27.78
C LEU A 6 -22.43 53.04 27.16
N MET A 7 -21.68 52.28 26.34
CA MET A 7 -20.97 52.59 25.09
C MET A 7 -19.47 52.90 25.20
N LEU A 8 -18.57 52.09 24.63
CA LEU A 8 -18.30 51.63 23.24
C LEU A 8 -17.23 52.49 22.54
N ALA A 9 -16.27 51.76 21.95
CA ALA A 9 -15.51 52.06 20.73
C ALA A 9 -14.16 52.83 20.81
N GLY A 10 -13.18 52.21 20.12
CA GLY A 10 -11.96 52.82 19.56
C GLY A 10 -10.68 52.38 20.29
N LEU A 11 -9.54 52.05 19.67
CA LEU A 11 -9.12 52.10 18.27
C LEU A 11 -7.71 51.46 18.19
N GLY A 12 -7.43 50.71 17.12
CA GLY A 12 -6.10 50.62 16.48
C GLY A 12 -4.99 49.82 17.17
N ILE A 13 -4.69 48.62 16.66
CA ILE A 13 -3.31 48.12 16.62
C ILE A 13 -2.93 47.92 15.16
N ALA A 14 -1.87 48.63 14.77
CA ALA A 14 -1.28 48.62 13.46
C ALA A 14 -0.70 47.25 13.08
N ALA A 15 -0.76 46.96 11.78
CA ALA A 15 -0.20 45.79 11.16
C ALA A 15 1.33 45.70 11.34
N ALA A 16 1.80 44.62 11.95
CA ALA A 16 3.10 44.06 11.60
C ALA A 16 2.83 42.91 10.62
N ALA A 17 2.94 43.20 9.33
CA ALA A 17 2.95 42.17 8.30
C ALA A 17 4.19 41.30 8.51
N VAL A 18 4.01 40.16 9.16
CA VAL A 18 5.03 39.11 9.17
C VAL A 18 5.12 38.60 7.73
N PRO A 19 6.29 38.62 7.07
CA PRO A 19 6.45 37.86 5.85
C PRO A 19 6.34 36.39 6.26
N ALA A 20 5.15 35.82 6.07
CA ALA A 20 5.00 34.38 5.95
C ALA A 20 5.76 34.00 4.69
N THR A 21 7.06 33.79 4.83
CA THR A 21 7.78 32.92 3.90
C THR A 21 7.10 31.59 4.04
N ALA A 22 6.13 31.35 3.16
CA ALA A 22 5.59 30.04 2.91
C ALA A 22 6.75 29.23 2.34
N ILE A 23 7.60 28.72 3.23
CA ILE A 23 8.37 27.54 2.93
C ILE A 23 7.27 26.50 2.78
N ALA A 24 6.82 26.31 1.53
CA ALA A 24 6.06 25.14 1.17
C ALA A 24 6.96 23.98 1.51
N ALA A 25 6.81 23.45 2.72
CA ALA A 25 7.41 22.20 3.10
C ALA A 25 7.05 21.24 1.96
N PRO A 26 8.03 20.63 1.28
CA PRO A 26 7.70 19.66 0.26
C PRO A 26 6.77 18.66 0.94
N ALA A 27 5.52 18.60 0.47
CA ALA A 27 4.60 17.56 0.88
C ALA A 27 5.40 16.26 0.80
N PRO A 28 5.35 15.38 1.82
CA PRO A 28 6.06 14.12 1.77
C PRO A 28 5.56 13.40 0.52
N GLN A 29 6.35 13.50 -0.55
CA GLN A 29 6.19 12.66 -1.70
C GLN A 29 6.40 11.25 -1.14
N PRO A 30 5.56 10.28 -1.48
CA PRO A 30 5.86 8.88 -1.21
C PRO A 30 7.05 8.49 -2.09
N GLY A 31 8.23 9.04 -1.78
CA GLY A 31 9.49 8.50 -2.19
C GLY A 31 9.53 7.13 -1.56
N TYR A 32 9.63 6.10 -2.41
CA TYR A 32 10.07 4.77 -2.01
C TYR A 32 11.50 4.91 -1.47
N GLY A 33 11.62 5.46 -0.26
CA GLY A 33 12.86 5.49 0.50
C GLY A 33 13.22 4.04 0.72
N PHE A 34 14.34 3.63 0.13
CA PHE A 34 14.96 2.33 0.34
C PHE A 34 15.48 2.29 1.78
N GLN A 35 14.57 2.29 2.75
CA GLN A 35 14.86 2.00 4.14
C GLN A 35 15.04 0.48 4.21
N GLY A 36 16.21 0.03 4.68
CA GLY A 36 16.72 -1.34 4.59
C GLY A 36 15.88 -2.48 5.22
N GLY A 37 14.57 -2.30 5.43
CA GLY A 37 13.63 -3.29 5.94
C GLY A 37 12.81 -4.03 4.88
N VAL A 38 12.59 -3.46 3.68
CA VAL A 38 11.78 -4.11 2.61
C VAL A 38 12.46 -5.39 2.11
N TRP A 39 13.78 -5.36 1.98
CA TRP A 39 14.58 -6.43 1.34
C TRP A 39 14.93 -7.59 2.24
N GLN A 40 14.97 -7.35 3.56
CA GLN A 40 15.20 -8.41 4.53
C GLN A 40 13.96 -9.31 4.70
N ASN A 41 12.79 -8.87 4.23
CA ASN A 41 11.51 -9.52 4.47
C ASN A 41 10.86 -10.16 3.23
N ILE A 42 11.64 -10.54 2.20
CA ILE A 42 11.08 -11.29 1.05
C ILE A 42 10.37 -12.58 1.53
N ASN A 43 10.98 -13.30 2.48
CA ASN A 43 10.37 -14.49 3.08
C ASN A 43 9.06 -14.19 3.82
N ALA A 44 8.98 -13.09 4.59
CA ALA A 44 7.73 -12.71 5.25
C ALA A 44 6.65 -12.30 4.23
N ARG A 45 7.06 -11.69 3.11
CA ARG A 45 6.17 -11.34 2.02
C ARG A 45 5.60 -12.58 1.33
N GLN A 46 6.43 -13.58 1.07
CA GLN A 46 6.00 -14.89 0.59
C GLN A 46 4.95 -15.52 1.51
N ASN A 47 5.23 -15.59 2.82
CA ASN A 47 4.30 -16.11 3.82
C ASN A 47 2.97 -15.35 3.83
N ARG A 48 3.01 -14.02 3.73
CA ARG A 48 1.81 -13.17 3.68
C ARG A 48 0.98 -13.44 2.43
N ILE A 49 1.62 -13.59 1.27
CA ILE A 49 0.97 -13.89 -0.01
C ILE A 49 0.29 -15.25 0.06
N GLU A 50 0.99 -16.27 0.54
CA GLU A 50 0.44 -17.61 0.72
C GLU A 50 -0.76 -17.60 1.66
N ALA A 51 -0.65 -16.91 2.81
CA ALA A 51 -1.74 -16.76 3.75
C ALA A 51 -2.98 -16.10 3.12
N LYS A 52 -2.80 -15.05 2.30
CA LYS A 52 -3.91 -14.39 1.59
C LYS A 52 -4.58 -15.30 0.57
N ILE A 53 -3.81 -16.09 -0.19
CA ILE A 53 -4.36 -17.07 -1.13
C ILE A 53 -5.19 -18.11 -0.35
N ASN A 54 -4.62 -18.68 0.71
CA ASN A 54 -5.30 -19.69 1.52
C ASN A 54 -6.55 -19.14 2.20
N GLN A 55 -6.50 -17.91 2.72
CA GLN A 55 -7.66 -17.21 3.26
C GLN A 55 -8.75 -17.03 2.20
N GLY A 56 -8.40 -16.56 1.00
CA GLY A 56 -9.36 -16.37 -0.10
C GLY A 56 -10.00 -17.67 -0.58
N ILE A 57 -9.25 -18.78 -0.56
CA ILE A 57 -9.80 -20.12 -0.83
C ILE A 57 -10.79 -20.53 0.27
N ARG A 58 -10.41 -20.36 1.54
CA ARG A 58 -11.25 -20.73 2.70
C ARG A 58 -12.54 -19.93 2.77
N SER A 59 -12.48 -18.63 2.48
CA SER A 59 -13.65 -17.77 2.44
C SER A 59 -14.48 -17.93 1.17
N GLY A 60 -14.00 -18.71 0.20
CA GLY A 60 -14.64 -18.85 -1.11
C GLY A 60 -14.53 -17.59 -1.98
N ALA A 61 -13.75 -16.59 -1.60
CA ALA A 61 -13.52 -15.37 -2.38
C ALA A 61 -12.59 -15.60 -3.58
N ILE A 62 -11.81 -16.69 -3.58
CA ILE A 62 -10.95 -17.10 -4.68
C ILE A 62 -11.40 -18.49 -5.15
N ASP A 63 -11.72 -18.63 -6.43
CA ASP A 63 -12.09 -19.91 -7.01
C ASP A 63 -10.89 -20.87 -7.11
N ARG A 64 -11.15 -22.18 -7.26
CA ARG A 64 -10.09 -23.17 -7.46
C ARG A 64 -9.22 -22.86 -8.68
N ARG A 65 -9.81 -22.37 -9.77
CA ARG A 65 -9.08 -22.01 -11.00
C ARG A 65 -8.18 -20.79 -10.79
N GLU A 66 -8.69 -19.77 -10.10
CA GLU A 66 -7.95 -18.56 -9.75
C GLU A 66 -6.82 -18.89 -8.79
N ALA A 67 -7.08 -19.70 -7.77
CA ALA A 67 -6.09 -20.17 -6.83
C ALA A 67 -4.95 -20.94 -7.53
N ALA A 68 -5.27 -21.81 -8.48
CA ALA A 68 -4.25 -22.52 -9.26
C ALA A 68 -3.37 -21.54 -10.05
N ARG A 69 -3.97 -20.53 -10.69
CA ARG A 69 -3.24 -19.49 -11.43
C ARG A 69 -2.36 -18.63 -10.51
N LEU A 70 -2.88 -18.21 -9.36
CA LEU A 70 -2.15 -17.40 -8.38
C LEU A 70 -0.97 -18.17 -7.78
N ARG A 71 -1.17 -19.45 -7.45
CA ARG A 71 -0.10 -20.35 -6.97
C ARG A 71 0.96 -20.60 -8.04
N ALA A 72 0.58 -20.71 -9.30
CA ALA A 72 1.55 -20.85 -10.40
C ALA A 72 2.42 -19.59 -10.53
N GLN A 73 1.82 -18.40 -10.50
CA GLN A 73 2.57 -17.12 -10.51
C GLN A 73 3.49 -17.01 -9.30
N PHE A 74 3.00 -17.34 -8.10
CA PHE A 74 3.80 -17.34 -6.89
C PHE A 74 5.04 -18.22 -7.02
N LYS A 75 4.88 -19.48 -7.45
CA LYS A 75 5.99 -20.41 -7.69
C LYS A 75 6.98 -19.93 -8.75
N GLN A 76 6.51 -19.20 -9.77
CA GLN A 76 7.39 -18.61 -10.77
C GLN A 76 8.29 -17.54 -10.16
N ILE A 77 7.74 -16.70 -9.27
CA ILE A 77 8.52 -15.67 -8.56
C ILE A 77 9.52 -16.31 -7.60
N GLU A 78 9.13 -17.34 -6.84
CA GLU A 78 10.04 -18.08 -5.95
C GLU A 78 11.22 -18.70 -6.71
N ARG A 79 10.95 -19.30 -7.88
CA ARG A 79 12.01 -19.85 -8.75
C ARG A 79 12.94 -18.77 -9.28
N LEU A 80 12.40 -17.59 -9.59
CA LEU A 80 13.21 -16.46 -10.05
C LEU A 80 14.09 -15.92 -8.92
N GLU A 81 13.54 -15.79 -7.72
CA GLU A 81 14.28 -15.42 -6.53
C GLU A 81 15.42 -16.41 -6.24
N ALA A 82 15.15 -17.71 -6.30
CA ALA A 82 16.17 -18.73 -6.12
C ALA A 82 17.29 -18.62 -7.17
N GLN A 83 16.95 -18.27 -8.41
CA GLN A 83 17.93 -18.01 -9.47
C GLN A 83 18.78 -16.77 -9.18
N TYR A 84 18.17 -15.65 -8.79
CA TYR A 84 18.88 -14.42 -8.41
C TYR A 84 19.72 -14.59 -7.14
N ARG A 85 19.32 -15.46 -6.22
CA ARG A 85 20.15 -15.82 -5.05
C ARG A 85 21.36 -16.66 -5.44
N ARG A 86 21.25 -17.47 -6.49
CA ARG A 86 22.30 -18.37 -6.97
C ARG A 86 23.28 -17.68 -7.94
N SER A 87 22.86 -16.63 -8.64
CA SER A 87 23.75 -15.82 -9.48
C SER A 87 24.80 -15.12 -8.61
N ARG A 88 25.98 -14.81 -9.18
CA ARG A 88 26.97 -13.92 -8.55
C ARG A 88 26.74 -12.50 -9.08
N PRO A 89 26.76 -11.45 -8.24
CA PRO A 89 27.20 -11.36 -6.84
C PRO A 89 26.15 -11.78 -5.79
N GLY A 90 25.06 -12.43 -6.20
CA GLY A 90 23.88 -12.69 -5.38
C GLY A 90 22.79 -11.68 -5.71
N LEU A 91 21.83 -11.52 -4.79
CA LEU A 91 20.67 -10.66 -4.98
C LEU A 91 21.06 -9.17 -5.05
N THR A 92 21.20 -8.66 -6.26
CA THR A 92 21.52 -7.26 -6.58
C THR A 92 20.35 -6.33 -6.30
N GLN A 93 20.61 -5.02 -6.28
CA GLN A 93 19.60 -4.00 -6.12
C GLN A 93 18.52 -4.02 -7.22
N ALA A 94 18.92 -4.26 -8.47
CA ALA A 94 17.99 -4.30 -9.59
C ALA A 94 17.09 -5.55 -9.54
N GLU A 95 17.66 -6.72 -9.23
CA GLU A 95 16.91 -7.98 -9.07
C GLU A 95 15.93 -7.91 -7.90
N ARG A 96 16.34 -7.24 -6.82
CA ARG A 96 15.48 -6.88 -5.69
C ARG A 96 14.27 -6.09 -6.17
N ILE A 97 14.47 -4.95 -6.82
CA ILE A 97 13.39 -4.11 -7.35
C ILE A 97 12.50 -4.87 -8.35
N ASP A 98 13.06 -5.79 -9.13
CA ASP A 98 12.28 -6.66 -10.00
C ASP A 98 11.37 -7.61 -9.21
N LEU A 99 11.91 -8.35 -8.24
CA LEU A 99 11.13 -9.23 -7.37
C LEU A 99 10.01 -8.48 -6.64
N ASP A 100 10.32 -7.30 -6.12
CA ASP A 100 9.35 -6.48 -5.39
C ASP A 100 8.15 -6.08 -6.27
N ARG A 101 8.43 -5.62 -7.50
CA ARG A 101 7.40 -5.30 -8.49
C ARG A 101 6.57 -6.52 -8.86
N ARG A 102 7.18 -7.70 -9.00
CA ARG A 102 6.46 -8.94 -9.31
C ARG A 102 5.54 -9.37 -8.17
N PHE A 103 6.03 -9.30 -6.94
CA PHE A 103 5.20 -9.57 -5.76
C PHE A 103 4.06 -8.55 -5.61
N ASP A 104 4.28 -7.27 -5.94
CA ASP A 104 3.23 -6.24 -5.95
C ASP A 104 2.12 -6.58 -6.96
N MET A 105 2.52 -6.97 -8.17
CA MET A 105 1.58 -7.41 -9.22
C MET A 105 0.79 -8.65 -8.79
N LEU A 106 1.44 -9.60 -8.11
CA LEU A 106 0.76 -10.79 -7.56
C LEU A 106 -0.23 -10.41 -6.46
N GLU A 107 0.17 -9.54 -5.51
CA GLU A 107 -0.73 -9.06 -4.47
C GLU A 107 -1.94 -8.31 -5.03
N ARG A 108 -1.75 -7.52 -6.09
CA ARG A 108 -2.84 -6.88 -6.82
C ARG A 108 -3.76 -7.91 -7.47
N SER A 109 -3.21 -8.94 -8.10
CA SER A 109 -3.97 -10.03 -8.72
C SER A 109 -4.80 -10.81 -7.69
N ILE A 110 -4.27 -11.05 -6.50
CA ILE A 110 -5.00 -11.66 -5.37
C ILE A 110 -6.17 -10.76 -4.95
N ARG A 111 -5.92 -9.46 -4.80
CA ARG A 111 -6.97 -8.50 -4.43
C ARG A 111 -8.09 -8.47 -5.47
N VAL A 112 -7.74 -8.45 -6.76
CA VAL A 112 -8.72 -8.49 -7.84
C VAL A 112 -9.51 -9.79 -7.81
N ALA A 113 -8.87 -10.96 -7.68
CA ALA A 113 -9.57 -12.24 -7.60
C ALA A 113 -10.56 -12.29 -6.44
N LYS A 114 -10.14 -11.80 -5.25
CA LYS A 114 -11.03 -11.70 -4.08
C LYS A 114 -12.25 -10.81 -4.37
N ASN A 115 -12.02 -9.62 -4.92
CA ASN A 115 -13.08 -8.66 -5.17
C ASN A 115 -14.00 -9.08 -6.34
N ASP A 116 -13.48 -9.78 -7.35
CA ASP A 116 -14.25 -10.26 -8.51
C ASP A 116 -15.35 -11.23 -8.08
N ARG A 117 -15.06 -12.09 -7.08
CA ARG A 117 -16.08 -12.96 -6.47
C ARG A 117 -17.15 -12.18 -5.73
N ASP A 118 -16.77 -11.11 -5.02
CA ASP A 118 -17.73 -10.23 -4.33
C ASP A 118 -18.64 -9.50 -5.33
N HIS A 119 -18.13 -9.14 -6.52
CA HIS A 119 -18.95 -8.56 -7.60
C HIS A 119 -19.81 -9.62 -8.32
N ARG A 120 -19.44 -10.91 -8.23
CA ARG A 120 -20.14 -12.03 -8.86
C ARG A 120 -21.18 -12.72 -7.96
N GLY A 121 -21.46 -12.24 -6.73
CA GLY A 121 -22.43 -12.89 -5.84
C GLY A 121 -23.42 -11.95 -5.12
N PRO A 122 -24.66 -12.38 -4.79
CA PRO A 122 -25.48 -13.44 -5.37
C PRO A 122 -26.58 -12.84 -6.27
N GLY A 123 -26.64 -13.26 -7.54
CA GLY A 123 -27.87 -13.10 -8.31
C GLY A 123 -29.00 -13.84 -7.59
N ARG A 124 -29.98 -13.07 -7.11
CA ARG A 124 -31.27 -13.45 -6.52
C ARG A 124 -31.57 -14.96 -6.56
N ARG A 125 -31.57 -15.59 -5.40
CA ARG A 125 -32.35 -16.81 -5.19
C ARG A 125 -33.73 -16.35 -4.71
N TYR A 126 -34.71 -16.49 -5.60
CA TYR A 126 -36.14 -16.45 -5.29
C TYR A 126 -36.52 -17.61 -4.37
#